data_AF-A0A0M9WCZ2-F1
#
_entry.id   AF-A0A0M9WCZ2-F1
#
_cell.length_a   1.000
_cell.length_b   1.000
_cell.length_c   1.000
_cell.angle_alpha   90.00
_cell.angle_beta   90.00
_cell.angle_gamma   90.00
#
_symmetry.space_group_name_H-M   'P 1'
#
loop_
_entity.id
_entity.type
_entity.pdbx_description
1 polymer ?
#
loop_
_entity_poly.entity_id
_entity_poly.type
_entity_poly.pdbx_seq_one_letter_code
_entity_poly.pdbx_strand_id
1 'polypeptide(L)'
;MPEKFLQIKLWLCPTASNPTSFCQFLTLTALTFTATDLPTLKKAKKSEDKMMIDPFEVRMRFTTQLQHLSAAVTSSQKAAHYALKYRDLDEDLHSCILEQLERNNMNNRANIMYFIEHLCEMALKENYLPYVRMMQRDILRVVDSVVPPDGTGAANVKHVRHVLKGLQVKEVLSAETVADIDAALKDRDSHPSHLDLEQDEGTQGGSRSKSEKPQLRLDKKQIEQRIEEDRERNKRQRESMWAMTGNDRDEYNQMWEELSPTGEDDFIRSREEALERAECVRKHEEFYKNQYGIME
;
A
#
# COMPACT_ATOMS: atom_id res chain seq x y z
N MET A 1 -3.21 59.06 14.56
CA MET A 1 -2.10 59.95 14.97
C MET A 1 -1.52 59.43 16.28
N PRO A 2 -0.19 59.29 16.44
CA PRO A 2 0.87 58.90 15.48
C PRO A 2 1.55 57.55 15.92
N GLU A 3 1.97 56.66 15.01
CA GLU A 3 3.28 56.58 14.31
C GLU A 3 4.51 56.60 15.25
N LYS A 4 5.46 55.65 15.21
CA LYS A 4 6.44 55.36 14.12
C LYS A 4 7.02 53.93 14.27
N PHE A 5 6.88 53.04 13.29
CA PHE A 5 7.88 52.66 12.26
C PHE A 5 9.26 52.21 12.78
N LEU A 6 9.49 50.89 12.84
CA LEU A 6 10.82 50.28 12.71
C LEU A 6 10.98 49.78 11.27
N GLN A 7 11.82 50.47 10.49
CA GLN A 7 12.31 50.01 9.20
C GLN A 7 13.39 48.95 9.41
N ILE A 8 13.12 47.71 9.00
CA ILE A 8 14.17 46.74 8.66
C ILE A 8 14.47 46.94 7.17
N LYS A 9 15.64 47.52 6.89
CA LYS A 9 16.17 47.68 5.54
C LYS A 9 16.47 46.31 4.95
N LEU A 10 15.70 45.93 3.94
CA LEU A 10 16.13 45.04 2.87
C LEU A 10 17.30 45.73 2.14
N TRP A 11 18.43 45.05 2.04
CA TRP A 11 19.44 45.37 1.03
C TRP A 11 19.35 44.34 -0.09
N LEU A 12 19.14 44.85 -1.30
CA LEU A 12 19.14 44.12 -2.55
C LEU A 12 20.54 43.59 -2.90
N CYS A 13 20.53 42.51 -3.70
CA CYS A 13 21.63 41.92 -4.46
C CYS A 13 22.61 42.93 -5.10
N PRO A 14 23.83 42.45 -5.41
CA PRO A 14 24.20 42.44 -6.83
C PRO A 14 24.89 41.14 -7.30
N THR A 15 24.32 40.59 -8.38
CA THR A 15 24.95 40.07 -9.60
C THR A 15 26.44 39.64 -9.63
N ALA A 16 26.60 38.38 -10.10
CA ALA A 16 27.47 37.94 -11.21
C ALA A 16 28.88 37.32 -10.95
N SER A 17 29.11 36.25 -11.74
CA SER A 17 30.37 35.68 -12.25
C SER A 17 31.24 34.77 -11.35
N ASN A 18 30.93 33.46 -11.39
CA ASN A 18 31.72 32.28 -11.85
C ASN A 18 33.28 32.33 -11.92
N PRO A 19 33.99 31.18 -12.07
CA PRO A 19 34.68 30.45 -10.99
C PRO A 19 36.19 30.22 -11.28
N THR A 20 37.06 30.18 -10.28
CA THR A 20 38.35 29.47 -10.41
C THR A 20 39.07 29.30 -9.06
N SER A 21 39.52 28.07 -8.81
CA SER A 21 40.70 27.65 -8.04
C SER A 21 41.20 28.56 -6.92
N PHE A 22 41.20 28.07 -5.67
CA PHE A 22 42.41 28.11 -4.86
C PHE A 22 42.37 27.01 -3.80
N CYS A 23 43.12 25.95 -4.08
CA CYS A 23 43.53 24.94 -3.13
C CYS A 23 44.65 25.56 -2.29
N GLN A 24 44.45 25.77 -0.99
CA GLN A 24 45.57 26.02 -0.08
C GLN A 24 45.29 25.45 1.31
N PHE A 25 46.16 24.49 1.64
CA PHE A 25 46.45 23.93 2.94
C PHE A 25 46.54 25.01 4.03
N LEU A 26 46.00 24.71 5.21
CA LEU A 26 46.69 25.00 6.47
C LEU A 26 46.21 24.06 7.58
N THR A 27 47.21 23.36 8.08
CA THR A 27 47.24 22.36 9.14
C THR A 27 47.11 22.95 10.54
N LEU A 28 46.46 22.18 11.41
CA LEU A 28 46.63 22.03 12.87
C LEU A 28 46.64 23.28 13.77
N THR A 29 45.66 23.31 14.67
CA THR A 29 45.93 23.58 16.08
C THR A 29 45.08 22.66 16.95
N ALA A 30 45.75 21.73 17.64
CA ALA A 30 45.17 20.92 18.70
C ALA A 30 44.99 21.80 19.95
N LEU A 31 43.78 21.85 20.50
CA LEU A 31 43.57 22.15 21.91
C LEU A 31 42.97 20.92 22.59
N THR A 32 43.78 20.34 23.47
CA THR A 32 43.42 19.36 24.46
C THR A 32 42.47 19.97 25.49
N PHE A 33 41.26 19.42 25.63
CA PHE A 33 40.40 19.65 26.79
C PHE A 33 40.35 18.37 27.61
N THR A 34 40.89 18.41 28.82
CA THR A 34 40.84 17.34 29.81
C THR A 34 39.83 17.68 30.91
N ALA A 35 39.13 16.62 31.36
CA ALA A 35 38.37 16.50 32.62
C ALA A 35 37.06 17.31 32.68
N THR A 36 35.93 16.83 33.18
CA THR A 36 35.52 15.61 33.91
C THR A 36 33.98 15.67 33.99
N ASP A 37 33.34 14.52 34.18
CA ASP A 37 31.93 14.33 34.59
C ASP A 37 30.81 14.75 33.63
N LEU A 38 30.48 13.82 32.72
CA LEU A 38 29.11 13.65 32.24
C LEU A 38 28.64 12.24 32.66
N PRO A 39 27.53 12.10 33.40
CA PRO A 39 27.08 10.79 33.84
C PRO A 39 26.67 10.00 32.61
N THR A 40 27.43 8.93 32.33
CA THR A 40 27.03 7.88 31.40
C THR A 40 25.72 7.29 31.88
N LEU A 41 24.62 7.76 31.31
CA LEU A 41 23.32 7.12 31.44
C LEU A 41 23.44 5.80 30.67
N LYS A 42 23.93 4.76 31.36
CA LYS A 42 23.89 3.39 30.90
C LYS A 42 22.42 3.04 30.66
N LYS A 43 21.94 3.26 29.45
CA LYS A 43 20.72 2.65 28.94
C LYS A 43 21.03 1.18 28.60
N ALA A 44 21.52 0.45 29.59
CA ALA A 44 21.54 -1.00 29.60
C ALA A 44 20.17 -1.46 30.08
N LYS A 45 19.16 -1.27 29.24
CA LYS A 45 17.85 -1.89 29.39
C LYS A 45 17.48 -2.51 28.05
N LYS A 46 18.28 -3.49 27.63
CA LYS A 46 18.08 -4.24 26.38
C LYS A 46 18.70 -5.62 26.54
N SER A 47 17.91 -6.58 27.04
CA SER A 47 17.91 -7.98 26.58
C SER A 47 17.18 -8.97 27.51
N GLU A 48 16.86 -8.62 28.76
CA GLU A 48 16.40 -9.66 29.73
C GLU A 48 14.89 -9.77 29.95
N ASP A 49 14.08 -8.85 29.43
CA ASP A 49 12.60 -8.98 29.48
C ASP A 49 12.05 -9.77 28.27
N LYS A 50 12.95 -10.46 27.56
CA LYS A 50 12.69 -11.20 26.33
C LYS A 50 12.74 -12.70 26.63
N MET A 51 11.75 -13.18 27.38
CA MET A 51 11.27 -14.59 27.41
C MET A 51 10.30 -14.75 28.57
N MET A 52 9.03 -14.42 28.38
CA MET A 52 7.96 -14.93 29.25
C MET A 52 6.75 -15.39 28.45
N ILE A 53 6.94 -15.69 27.17
CA ILE A 53 5.90 -16.30 26.34
C ILE A 53 6.49 -17.56 25.72
N ASP A 54 5.74 -18.65 25.88
CA ASP A 54 6.04 -19.97 25.37
C ASP A 54 6.09 -19.94 23.83
N PRO A 55 7.15 -20.48 23.17
CA PRO A 55 7.22 -20.57 21.71
C PRO A 55 5.96 -21.17 21.07
N PHE A 56 5.35 -22.17 21.71
CA PHE A 56 4.09 -22.76 21.21
C PHE A 56 2.93 -21.75 21.23
N GLU A 57 2.84 -20.93 22.28
CA GLU A 57 1.85 -19.86 22.36
C GLU A 57 2.08 -18.80 21.27
N VAL A 58 3.34 -18.43 21.00
CA VAL A 58 3.67 -17.50 19.91
C VAL A 58 3.18 -18.06 18.58
N ARG A 59 3.52 -19.32 18.32
CA ARG A 59 3.15 -20.03 17.10
C ARG A 59 1.64 -20.09 16.91
N MET A 60 0.90 -20.47 17.95
CA MET A 60 -0.56 -20.60 17.91
C MET A 60 -1.21 -19.24 17.64
N ARG A 61 -0.81 -18.20 18.38
CA ARG A 61 -1.35 -16.83 18.19
C ARG A 61 -1.02 -16.27 16.81
N PHE A 62 0.18 -16.53 16.29
CA PHE A 62 0.56 -16.08 14.96
C PHE A 62 -0.21 -16.82 13.87
N THR A 63 -0.37 -18.13 14.01
CA THR A 63 -1.18 -18.97 13.13
C THR A 63 -2.63 -18.45 13.04
N THR A 64 -3.26 -18.16 14.17
CA THR A 64 -4.62 -17.59 14.20
C THR A 64 -4.70 -16.23 13.52
N GLN A 65 -3.69 -15.37 13.69
CA GLN A 65 -3.64 -14.09 12.97
C GLN A 65 -3.55 -14.28 11.46
N LEU A 66 -2.70 -15.20 11.00
CA LEU A 66 -2.53 -15.52 9.57
C LEU A 66 -3.79 -16.15 8.93
N GLN A 67 -4.56 -16.94 9.70
CA GLN A 67 -5.82 -17.55 9.23
C GLN A 67 -6.95 -16.54 9.02
N HIS A 68 -6.90 -15.41 9.74
CA HIS A 68 -7.92 -14.37 9.71
C HIS A 68 -7.38 -13.06 9.13
N LEU A 69 -6.33 -13.13 8.30
CA LEU A 69 -5.86 -11.98 7.56
C LEU A 69 -6.94 -11.50 6.60
N SER A 70 -7.12 -10.18 6.57
CA SER A 70 -8.09 -9.51 5.70
C SER A 70 -7.35 -8.60 4.73
N ALA A 71 -8.09 -8.06 3.77
CA ALA A 71 -7.62 -7.03 2.85
C ALA A 71 -7.17 -5.73 3.55
N ALA A 72 -7.42 -5.56 4.84
CA ALA A 72 -7.04 -4.35 5.57
C ALA A 72 -5.53 -4.32 5.86
N VAL A 73 -4.88 -3.22 5.48
CA VAL A 73 -3.45 -2.98 5.75
C VAL A 73 -3.14 -3.09 7.25
N THR A 74 -4.05 -2.65 8.11
CA THR A 74 -3.89 -2.73 9.57
C THR A 74 -3.82 -4.17 10.09
N SER A 75 -4.47 -5.13 9.42
CA SER A 75 -4.39 -6.55 9.77
C SER A 75 -2.98 -7.09 9.49
N SER A 76 -2.47 -6.79 8.28
CA SER A 76 -1.11 -7.14 7.87
C SER A 76 -0.04 -6.47 8.75
N GLN A 77 -0.23 -5.19 9.08
CA GLN A 77 0.63 -4.44 10.01
C GLN A 77 0.72 -5.15 11.36
N LYS A 78 -0.41 -5.48 11.98
CA LYS A 78 -0.43 -6.13 13.31
C LYS A 78 0.32 -7.46 13.30
N ALA A 79 0.10 -8.30 12.28
CA ALA A 79 0.80 -9.56 12.13
C ALA A 79 2.31 -9.36 11.94
N ALA A 80 2.74 -8.34 11.18
CA ALA A 80 4.15 -8.06 10.93
C ALA A 80 4.86 -7.54 12.19
N HIS A 81 4.22 -6.64 12.94
CA HIS A 81 4.71 -6.21 14.26
C HIS A 81 4.84 -7.40 15.22
N TYR A 82 3.89 -8.34 15.18
CA TYR A 82 3.95 -9.55 15.99
C TYR A 82 5.17 -10.42 15.64
N ALA A 83 5.40 -10.64 14.34
CA ALA A 83 6.54 -11.43 13.85
C ALA A 83 7.89 -10.81 14.22
N LEU A 84 8.02 -9.48 14.13
CA LEU A 84 9.25 -8.76 14.50
C LEU A 84 9.46 -8.66 16.01
N LYS A 85 8.38 -8.58 16.79
CA LYS A 85 8.44 -8.64 18.26
C LYS A 85 9.07 -9.95 18.74
N TYR A 86 8.73 -11.07 18.12
CA TYR A 86 9.24 -12.40 18.45
C TYR A 86 10.26 -12.93 17.44
N ARG A 87 11.11 -12.03 16.92
CA ARG A 87 12.17 -12.35 15.94
C ARG A 87 13.20 -13.41 16.35
N ASP A 88 13.21 -13.88 17.60
CA ASP A 88 14.09 -14.99 18.00
C ASP A 88 13.52 -16.35 17.58
N LEU A 89 12.24 -16.38 17.17
CA LEU A 89 11.51 -17.55 16.67
C LEU A 89 11.19 -17.38 15.17
N ASP A 90 11.94 -16.55 14.46
CA ASP A 90 11.71 -16.19 13.06
C ASP A 90 11.63 -17.39 12.12
N GLU A 91 12.44 -18.42 12.32
CA GLU A 91 12.41 -19.67 11.53
C GLU A 91 11.07 -20.44 11.71
N ASP A 92 10.56 -20.54 12.94
CA ASP A 92 9.27 -21.21 13.21
C ASP A 92 8.09 -20.35 12.72
N LEU A 93 8.17 -19.04 12.90
CA LEU A 93 7.16 -18.11 12.39
C LEU A 93 7.13 -18.09 10.86
N HIS A 94 8.28 -18.12 10.19
CA HIS A 94 8.35 -18.26 8.74
C HIS A 94 7.76 -19.59 8.27
N SER A 95 8.03 -20.67 9.00
CA SER A 95 7.38 -21.98 8.76
C SER A 95 5.85 -21.90 8.90
N CYS A 96 5.33 -21.14 9.86
CA CYS A 96 3.89 -20.89 9.99
C CYS A 96 3.32 -20.16 8.77
N ILE A 97 4.04 -19.18 8.21
CA ILE A 97 3.61 -18.46 7.00
C ILE A 97 3.40 -19.45 5.85
N LEU A 98 4.41 -20.30 5.59
CA LEU A 98 4.34 -21.30 4.51
C LEU A 98 3.24 -22.34 4.77
N GLU A 99 3.08 -22.80 6.01
CA GLU A 99 1.99 -23.72 6.38
C GLU A 99 0.61 -23.08 6.13
N GLN A 100 0.42 -21.82 6.50
CA GLN A 100 -0.86 -21.14 6.28
C GLN A 100 -1.11 -20.84 4.80
N LEU A 101 -0.09 -20.60 4.00
CA LEU A 101 -0.23 -20.52 2.55
C LEU A 101 -0.75 -21.83 1.94
N GLU A 102 -0.36 -22.98 2.46
CA GLU A 102 -0.77 -24.29 1.92
C GLU A 102 -2.14 -24.74 2.44
N ARG A 103 -2.55 -24.32 3.64
CA ARG A 103 -3.76 -24.81 4.32
C ARG A 103 -5.00 -23.92 4.20
N ASN A 104 -4.86 -22.66 3.78
CA ASN A 104 -5.99 -21.73 3.70
C ASN A 104 -6.61 -21.65 2.29
N ASN A 105 -7.77 -20.98 2.19
CA ASN A 105 -8.45 -20.71 0.92
C ASN A 105 -7.69 -19.68 0.05
N MET A 106 -7.98 -19.63 -1.25
CA MET A 106 -7.29 -18.78 -2.22
C MET A 106 -7.31 -17.28 -1.88
N ASN A 107 -8.38 -16.80 -1.24
CA ASN A 107 -8.50 -15.40 -0.87
C ASN A 107 -7.56 -15.06 0.31
N ASN A 108 -7.54 -15.89 1.35
CA ASN A 108 -6.62 -15.69 2.46
C ASN A 108 -5.15 -15.86 2.01
N ARG A 109 -4.86 -16.74 1.05
CA ARG A 109 -3.53 -16.84 0.44
C ARG A 109 -3.10 -15.53 -0.23
N ALA A 110 -4.01 -14.85 -0.93
CA ALA A 110 -3.73 -13.51 -1.47
C ALA A 110 -3.50 -12.48 -0.34
N ASN A 111 -4.28 -12.53 0.75
CA ASN A 111 -4.06 -11.65 1.91
C ASN A 111 -2.69 -11.92 2.57
N ILE A 112 -2.26 -13.18 2.69
CA ILE A 112 -0.92 -13.55 3.18
C ILE A 112 0.18 -13.01 2.25
N MET A 113 -0.03 -13.02 0.92
CA MET A 113 0.91 -12.43 -0.04
C MET A 113 1.15 -10.94 0.23
N TYR A 114 0.09 -10.16 0.47
CA TYR A 114 0.23 -8.74 0.86
C TYR A 114 0.91 -8.57 2.23
N PHE A 115 0.58 -9.44 3.19
CA PHE A 115 1.25 -9.44 4.48
C PHE A 115 2.76 -9.68 4.35
N ILE A 116 3.20 -10.58 3.47
CA ILE A 116 4.62 -10.87 3.21
C ILE A 116 5.34 -9.60 2.74
N GLU A 117 4.75 -8.85 1.81
CA GLU A 117 5.30 -7.58 1.35
C GLU A 117 5.54 -6.62 2.52
N HIS A 118 4.54 -6.52 3.38
CA HIS A 118 4.56 -5.63 4.52
C HIS A 118 5.57 -6.08 5.59
N LEU A 119 5.69 -7.40 5.83
CA LEU A 119 6.69 -7.98 6.72
C LEU A 119 8.10 -7.64 6.23
N CYS A 120 8.38 -7.82 4.94
CA CYS A 120 9.68 -7.48 4.36
C CYS A 120 9.98 -5.98 4.48
N GLU A 121 9.00 -5.12 4.20
CA GLU A 121 9.14 -3.66 4.34
C GLU A 121 9.50 -3.27 5.78
N MET A 122 8.78 -3.80 6.76
CA MET A 122 9.05 -3.52 8.18
C MET A 122 10.38 -4.10 8.64
N ALA A 123 10.72 -5.31 8.19
CA ALA A 123 11.99 -5.97 8.50
C ALA A 123 13.19 -5.17 7.96
N LEU A 124 13.08 -4.60 6.75
CA LEU A 124 14.08 -3.69 6.20
C LEU A 124 14.22 -2.41 7.03
N LYS A 125 13.10 -1.80 7.43
CA LYS A 125 13.11 -0.60 8.31
C LYS A 125 13.79 -0.86 9.65
N GLU A 126 13.60 -2.03 10.24
CA GLU A 126 14.25 -2.45 11.49
C GLU A 126 15.66 -3.04 11.31
N ASN A 127 16.17 -3.11 10.08
CA ASN A 127 17.44 -3.77 9.72
C ASN A 127 17.52 -5.24 10.17
N TYR A 128 16.39 -5.95 10.16
CA TYR A 128 16.31 -7.37 10.48
C TYR A 128 16.15 -8.21 9.22
N LEU A 129 17.28 -8.54 8.59
CA LEU A 129 17.31 -9.23 7.29
C LEU A 129 16.91 -10.72 7.25
N PRO A 130 16.85 -11.51 8.35
CA PRO A 130 16.48 -12.93 8.26
C PRO A 130 15.16 -13.21 7.55
N TYR A 131 14.07 -12.49 7.88
CA TYR A 131 12.79 -12.63 7.18
C TYR A 131 12.91 -12.32 5.67
N VAL A 132 13.70 -11.31 5.30
CA VAL A 132 13.92 -10.94 3.89
C VAL A 132 14.62 -12.08 3.15
N ARG A 133 15.67 -12.66 3.73
CA ARG A 133 16.43 -13.76 3.12
C ARG A 133 15.63 -15.05 3.00
N MET A 134 14.89 -15.42 4.05
CA MET A 134 14.00 -16.58 4.01
C MET A 134 12.92 -16.40 2.95
N MET A 135 12.37 -15.19 2.82
CA MET A 135 11.36 -14.90 1.80
C MET A 135 11.92 -14.93 0.38
N GLN A 136 13.12 -14.37 0.15
CA GLN A 136 13.81 -14.45 -1.13
C GLN A 136 14.04 -15.91 -1.57
N ARG A 137 14.44 -16.77 -0.64
CA ARG A 137 14.65 -18.21 -0.91
C ARG A 137 13.34 -18.91 -1.30
N ASP A 138 12.25 -18.60 -0.59
CA ASP A 138 11.00 -19.35 -0.70
C ASP A 138 9.95 -18.67 -1.61
N ILE A 139 10.28 -17.56 -2.28
CA ILE A 139 9.31 -16.75 -3.06
C ILE A 139 8.60 -17.57 -4.14
N LEU A 140 9.30 -18.49 -4.82
CA LEU A 140 8.70 -19.36 -5.83
C LEU A 140 7.64 -20.29 -5.21
N ARG A 141 7.94 -20.88 -4.05
CA ARG A 141 6.98 -21.71 -3.31
C ARG A 141 5.77 -20.90 -2.83
N VAL A 142 5.99 -19.65 -2.40
CA VAL A 142 4.90 -18.73 -2.03
C VAL A 142 4.01 -18.45 -3.24
N VAL A 143 4.60 -18.08 -4.37
CA VAL A 143 3.86 -17.79 -5.62
C VAL A 143 3.08 -19.02 -6.09
N ASP A 144 3.70 -20.19 -6.10
CA ASP A 144 3.03 -21.45 -6.49
C ASP A 144 1.92 -21.85 -5.50
N SER A 145 2.01 -21.45 -4.23
CA SER A 145 0.94 -21.66 -3.26
C SER A 145 -0.27 -20.76 -3.50
N VAL A 146 -0.05 -19.51 -3.94
CA VAL A 146 -1.11 -18.51 -4.18
C VAL A 146 -1.71 -18.64 -5.58
N VAL A 147 -0.90 -18.96 -6.58
CA VAL A 147 -1.26 -19.16 -7.98
C VAL A 147 -0.64 -20.47 -8.46
N PRO A 148 -1.24 -21.62 -8.13
CA PRO A 148 -0.67 -22.90 -8.53
C PRO A 148 -0.74 -23.09 -10.06
N PRO A 149 0.12 -23.94 -10.63
CA PRO A 149 0.21 -24.16 -12.07
C PRO A 149 -1.03 -24.86 -12.66
N ASP A 150 -1.94 -25.35 -11.81
CA ASP A 150 -3.22 -25.95 -12.20
C ASP A 150 -4.30 -24.93 -12.60
N GLY A 151 -4.02 -23.62 -12.46
CA GLY A 151 -4.94 -22.53 -12.78
C GLY A 151 -5.97 -22.22 -11.69
N THR A 152 -5.98 -22.93 -10.56
CA THR A 152 -6.95 -22.75 -9.46
C THR A 152 -6.81 -21.37 -8.77
N GLY A 153 -5.67 -20.70 -8.95
CA GLY A 153 -5.37 -19.37 -8.44
C GLY A 153 -5.34 -18.23 -9.48
N ALA A 154 -5.84 -18.45 -10.70
CA ALA A 154 -5.76 -17.45 -11.79
C ALA A 154 -6.28 -16.06 -11.40
N ALA A 155 -7.36 -15.99 -10.61
CA ALA A 155 -7.93 -14.73 -10.12
C ALA A 155 -6.97 -13.91 -9.22
N ASN A 156 -5.94 -14.54 -8.63
CA ASN A 156 -4.95 -13.89 -7.78
C ASN A 156 -3.72 -13.38 -8.55
N VAL A 157 -3.61 -13.67 -9.86
CA VAL A 157 -2.44 -13.29 -10.67
C VAL A 157 -2.15 -11.79 -10.59
N LYS A 158 -3.20 -10.96 -10.66
CA LYS A 158 -3.07 -9.49 -10.55
C LYS A 158 -2.52 -9.07 -9.18
N HIS A 159 -2.98 -9.69 -8.10
CA HIS A 159 -2.51 -9.40 -6.74
C HIS A 159 -1.04 -9.79 -6.58
N VAL A 160 -0.65 -10.97 -7.08
CA VAL A 160 0.76 -11.42 -7.05
C VAL A 160 1.67 -10.48 -7.85
N ARG A 161 1.29 -10.09 -9.08
CA ARG A 161 2.06 -9.12 -9.87
C ARG A 161 2.26 -7.79 -9.14
N HIS A 162 1.19 -7.29 -8.51
CA HIS A 162 1.26 -6.04 -7.73
C HIS A 162 2.26 -6.16 -6.58
N VAL A 163 2.19 -7.24 -5.79
CA VAL A 163 3.10 -7.46 -4.66
C VAL A 163 4.54 -7.65 -5.13
N LEU A 164 4.79 -8.41 -6.20
CA LEU A 164 6.14 -8.61 -6.73
C LEU A 164 6.79 -7.30 -7.18
N LYS A 165 6.01 -6.42 -7.83
CA LYS A 165 6.47 -5.05 -8.14
C LYS A 165 6.77 -4.25 -6.88
N GLY A 166 5.93 -4.37 -5.86
CA GLY A 166 6.15 -3.75 -4.56
C GLY A 166 7.43 -4.22 -3.86
N LEU A 167 7.75 -5.52 -3.95
CA LEU A 167 8.99 -6.12 -3.44
C LEU A 167 10.22 -5.69 -4.26
N GLN A 168 10.08 -5.53 -5.59
CA GLN A 168 11.13 -5.01 -6.46
C GLN A 168 11.52 -3.57 -6.11
N VAL A 169 10.53 -2.69 -5.96
CA VAL A 169 10.74 -1.27 -5.62
C VAL A 169 11.43 -1.12 -4.26
N LYS A 170 11.18 -2.06 -3.34
CA LYS A 170 11.80 -2.11 -2.00
C LYS A 170 13.16 -2.83 -2.00
N GLU A 171 13.68 -3.20 -3.17
CA GLU A 171 14.94 -3.94 -3.34
C GLU A 171 14.98 -5.30 -2.60
N VAL A 172 13.82 -5.88 -2.31
CA VAL A 172 13.72 -7.23 -1.73
C VAL A 172 13.96 -8.29 -2.80
N LEU A 173 13.52 -8.05 -4.04
CA LEU A 173 13.74 -8.96 -5.18
C LEU A 173 14.45 -8.21 -6.30
N SER A 174 15.31 -8.90 -7.04
CA SER A 174 15.94 -8.32 -8.23
C SER A 174 14.91 -8.17 -9.36
N ALA A 175 15.17 -7.20 -10.25
CA ALA A 175 14.32 -7.00 -11.42
C ALA A 175 14.26 -8.24 -12.34
N GLU A 176 15.37 -8.97 -12.43
CA GLU A 176 15.48 -10.22 -13.19
C GLU A 176 14.57 -11.31 -12.61
N THR A 177 14.65 -11.56 -11.29
CA THR A 177 13.80 -12.56 -10.63
C THR A 177 12.31 -12.23 -10.77
N VAL A 178 11.93 -10.96 -10.68
CA VAL A 178 10.53 -10.55 -10.87
C VAL A 178 10.07 -10.74 -12.32
N ALA A 179 10.93 -10.48 -13.30
CA ALA A 179 10.63 -10.71 -14.71
C ALA A 179 10.46 -12.20 -15.03
N ASP A 180 11.30 -13.07 -14.46
CA ASP A 180 11.21 -14.52 -14.63
C ASP A 180 9.90 -15.07 -14.03
N ILE A 181 9.53 -14.60 -12.83
CA ILE A 181 8.27 -14.99 -12.19
C ILE A 181 7.08 -14.47 -13.00
N ASP A 182 7.11 -13.22 -13.47
CA ASP A 182 6.01 -12.67 -14.28
C ASP A 182 5.85 -13.42 -15.61
N ALA A 183 6.95 -13.83 -16.24
CA ALA A 183 6.91 -14.67 -17.44
C ALA A 183 6.21 -16.01 -17.14
N ALA A 184 6.56 -16.67 -16.02
CA ALA A 184 5.90 -17.91 -15.59
C ALA A 184 4.42 -17.73 -15.22
N LEU A 185 4.00 -16.53 -14.80
CA LEU A 185 2.61 -16.21 -14.49
C LEU A 185 1.75 -15.94 -15.74
N LYS A 186 2.35 -15.55 -16.88
CA LYS A 186 1.59 -15.31 -18.13
C LYS A 186 0.88 -16.56 -18.62
N ASP A 187 1.54 -17.71 -18.53
CA ASP A 187 0.93 -19.00 -18.90
C ASP A 187 -0.26 -19.35 -18.00
N ARG A 188 -0.24 -18.91 -16.74
CA ARG A 188 -1.28 -19.18 -15.72
C ARG A 188 -2.48 -18.22 -15.78
N ASP A 189 -2.30 -17.01 -16.29
CA ASP A 189 -3.35 -15.98 -16.48
C ASP A 189 -4.36 -16.37 -17.57
N SER A 190 -3.94 -17.22 -18.50
CA SER A 190 -4.74 -17.68 -19.64
C SER A 190 -5.73 -18.81 -19.34
N HIS A 191 -5.74 -19.33 -18.10
CA HIS A 191 -6.53 -20.52 -17.78
C HIS A 191 -8.04 -20.19 -17.75
N PRO A 192 -8.86 -20.84 -18.60
CA PRO A 192 -10.28 -20.51 -18.82
C PRO A 192 -11.22 -20.92 -17.68
N SER A 193 -10.71 -21.27 -16.49
CA SER A 193 -11.53 -21.67 -15.33
C SER A 193 -12.38 -20.53 -14.73
N HIS A 194 -12.32 -19.31 -15.31
CA HIS A 194 -13.15 -18.17 -14.93
C HIS A 194 -14.30 -17.89 -15.93
N LEU A 195 -14.35 -18.53 -17.10
CA LEU A 195 -15.31 -18.18 -18.16
C LEU A 195 -16.35 -19.26 -18.42
N ASP A 196 -17.05 -19.74 -17.39
CA ASP A 196 -18.25 -20.57 -17.59
C ASP A 196 -19.26 -20.40 -16.44
N LEU A 197 -19.58 -19.14 -16.13
CA LEU A 197 -20.82 -18.78 -15.43
C LEU A 197 -21.72 -17.97 -16.37
N GLU A 198 -21.78 -18.37 -17.64
CA GLU A 198 -22.92 -17.95 -18.46
C GLU A 198 -24.18 -18.57 -17.85
N GLN A 199 -25.16 -17.69 -17.64
CA GLN A 199 -26.50 -17.99 -17.17
C GLN A 199 -27.13 -19.09 -18.01
N ASP A 200 -27.66 -20.14 -17.37
CA ASP A 200 -28.80 -20.86 -17.93
C ASP A 200 -30.03 -20.51 -17.10
N GLU A 201 -30.56 -19.30 -17.35
CA GLU A 201 -31.96 -19.00 -17.06
C GLU A 201 -32.81 -19.66 -18.15
N GLY A 202 -33.16 -20.93 -17.88
CA GLY A 202 -34.30 -21.63 -18.47
C GLY A 202 -34.01 -22.49 -19.69
N THR A 203 -34.18 -23.82 -19.54
CA THR A 203 -35.23 -24.62 -20.19
C THR A 203 -35.20 -26.06 -19.65
N GLN A 204 -36.36 -26.60 -19.27
CA GLN A 204 -36.52 -28.02 -18.94
C GLN A 204 -36.18 -28.91 -20.14
N GLY A 205 -35.31 -29.90 -19.91
CA GLY A 205 -35.32 -31.16 -20.66
C GLY A 205 -34.03 -31.50 -21.40
N GLY A 206 -33.46 -32.66 -21.06
CA GLY A 206 -32.52 -33.35 -21.96
C GLY A 206 -31.28 -33.89 -21.27
N SER A 207 -31.34 -35.17 -20.89
CA SER A 207 -30.20 -35.98 -20.48
C SER A 207 -29.06 -35.94 -21.52
N ARG A 208 -27.83 -35.64 -21.08
CA ARG A 208 -26.60 -36.24 -21.62
C ARG A 208 -25.41 -36.05 -20.67
N SER A 209 -24.84 -37.18 -20.33
CA SER A 209 -23.67 -37.42 -19.48
C SER A 209 -22.38 -36.85 -20.05
N LYS A 210 -21.61 -36.10 -19.24
CA LYS A 210 -20.16 -35.95 -19.42
C LYS A 210 -19.45 -35.47 -18.13
N SER A 211 -18.69 -36.40 -17.53
CA SER A 211 -17.55 -36.19 -16.63
C SER A 211 -17.72 -35.14 -15.51
N GLU A 212 -18.34 -35.56 -14.41
CA GLU A 212 -18.30 -34.86 -13.13
C GLU A 212 -16.87 -34.90 -12.54
N LYS A 213 -16.06 -33.87 -12.84
CA LYS A 213 -15.18 -33.38 -11.78
C LYS A 213 -16.10 -32.61 -10.83
N PRO A 214 -16.13 -32.92 -9.52
CA PRO A 214 -16.91 -32.13 -8.58
C PRO A 214 -16.25 -30.77 -8.53
N GLN A 215 -16.74 -29.84 -9.35
CA GLN A 215 -16.40 -28.44 -9.22
C GLN A 215 -17.06 -28.03 -7.90
N LEU A 216 -16.27 -28.12 -6.83
CA LEU A 216 -16.64 -27.71 -5.48
C LEU A 216 -17.19 -26.30 -5.59
N ARG A 217 -18.52 -26.18 -5.65
CA ARG A 217 -19.20 -24.89 -5.64
C ARG A 217 -18.78 -24.26 -4.33
N LEU A 218 -17.92 -23.24 -4.41
CA LEU A 218 -17.46 -22.50 -3.25
C LEU A 218 -18.70 -22.05 -2.46
N ASP A 219 -18.64 -22.18 -1.14
CA ASP A 219 -19.78 -21.85 -0.29
C ASP A 219 -20.20 -20.40 -0.55
N LYS A 220 -21.50 -20.13 -0.65
CA LYS A 220 -22.05 -18.80 -1.00
C LYS A 220 -21.46 -17.71 -0.10
N LYS A 221 -21.26 -18.03 1.18
CA LYS A 221 -20.63 -17.15 2.17
C LYS A 221 -19.17 -16.81 1.84
N GLN A 222 -18.40 -17.79 1.33
CA GLN A 222 -17.01 -17.57 0.92
C GLN A 222 -16.93 -16.68 -0.31
N ILE A 223 -17.87 -16.83 -1.25
CA ILE A 223 -17.99 -15.97 -2.44
C ILE A 223 -18.35 -14.54 -2.02
N GLU A 224 -19.36 -14.35 -1.18
CA GLU A 224 -19.77 -13.04 -0.66
C GLU A 224 -18.64 -12.36 0.11
N GLN A 225 -17.93 -13.10 0.97
CA GLN A 225 -16.76 -12.58 1.68
C GLN A 225 -15.67 -12.11 0.71
N ARG A 226 -15.39 -12.88 -0.34
CA ARG A 226 -14.39 -12.49 -1.35
C ARG A 226 -14.82 -11.23 -2.11
N ILE A 227 -16.09 -11.14 -2.50
CA ILE A 227 -16.65 -9.96 -3.17
C ILE A 227 -16.50 -8.73 -2.28
N GLU A 228 -16.85 -8.83 -1.00
CA GLU A 228 -16.77 -7.71 -0.07
C GLU A 228 -15.31 -7.30 0.20
N GLU A 229 -14.39 -8.26 0.31
CA GLU A 229 -12.96 -7.96 0.44
C GLU A 229 -12.37 -7.29 -0.81
N ASP A 230 -12.75 -7.74 -2.02
CA ASP A 230 -12.33 -7.07 -3.26
C ASP A 230 -12.95 -5.68 -3.40
N ARG A 231 -14.22 -5.51 -3.00
CA ARG A 231 -14.88 -4.20 -2.95
C ARG A 231 -14.13 -3.26 -2.03
N GLU A 232 -13.77 -3.73 -0.83
CA GLU A 232 -13.01 -2.96 0.15
C GLU A 232 -11.58 -2.65 -0.34
N ARG A 233 -10.93 -3.55 -1.09
CA ARG A 233 -9.64 -3.27 -1.75
C ARG A 233 -9.78 -2.14 -2.77
N ASN A 234 -10.74 -2.27 -3.69
CA ASN A 234 -10.92 -1.29 -4.77
C ASN A 234 -11.37 0.08 -4.23
N LYS A 235 -12.20 0.08 -3.19
CA LYS A 235 -12.59 1.30 -2.47
C LYS A 235 -11.36 2.02 -1.92
N ARG A 236 -10.49 1.34 -1.16
CA ARG A 236 -9.26 1.93 -0.60
C ARG A 236 -8.30 2.46 -1.68
N GLN A 237 -8.16 1.74 -2.80
CA GLN A 237 -7.33 2.21 -3.92
C GLN A 237 -7.83 3.54 -4.49
N ARG A 238 -9.16 3.76 -4.50
CA ARG A 238 -9.75 5.01 -4.98
C ARG A 238 -9.72 6.12 -3.93
N GLU A 239 -9.79 5.80 -2.64
CA GLU A 239 -9.75 6.80 -1.55
C GLU A 239 -8.52 7.71 -1.61
N SER A 240 -7.35 7.18 -2.01
CA SER A 240 -6.11 7.97 -2.15
C SER A 240 -5.94 8.67 -3.50
N MET A 241 -6.83 8.42 -4.47
CA MET A 241 -6.64 8.90 -5.85
C MET A 241 -6.74 10.42 -5.98
N TRP A 242 -7.53 11.07 -5.12
CA TRP A 242 -7.66 12.53 -5.08
C TRP A 242 -6.79 13.19 -4.01
N ALA A 243 -6.03 12.41 -3.25
CA ALA A 243 -5.16 12.95 -2.21
C ALA A 243 -3.90 13.54 -2.89
N MET A 244 -3.74 14.85 -2.80
CA MET A 244 -2.50 15.50 -3.23
C MET A 244 -1.45 15.40 -2.14
N THR A 245 -0.23 15.04 -2.51
CA THR A 245 0.92 14.96 -1.62
C THR A 245 1.95 15.99 -2.05
N GLY A 246 2.50 16.76 -1.12
CA GLY A 246 3.57 17.73 -1.42
C GLY A 246 3.24 19.13 -0.92
N ASN A 247 3.94 20.13 -1.45
CA ASN A 247 3.68 21.55 -1.22
C ASN A 247 2.81 22.13 -2.35
N ASP A 248 2.33 23.37 -2.19
CA ASP A 248 1.50 24.07 -3.18
C ASP A 248 2.09 24.09 -4.61
N ARG A 249 3.42 24.05 -4.74
CA ARG A 249 4.09 24.02 -6.04
C ARG A 249 3.99 22.66 -6.71
N ASP A 250 4.06 21.59 -5.93
CA ASP A 250 3.91 20.21 -6.40
C ASP A 250 2.47 19.97 -6.89
N GLU A 251 1.48 20.46 -6.12
CA GLU A 251 0.07 20.48 -6.53
C GLU A 251 -0.12 21.22 -7.86
N TYR A 252 0.41 22.43 -7.99
CA TYR A 252 0.31 23.20 -9.23
C TYR A 252 0.90 22.44 -10.43
N ASN A 253 2.09 21.86 -10.27
CA ASN A 253 2.75 21.14 -11.36
C ASN A 253 1.95 19.89 -11.77
N GLN A 254 1.43 19.13 -10.80
CA GLN A 254 0.60 17.96 -11.08
C GLN A 254 -0.68 18.37 -11.81
N MET A 255 -1.39 19.39 -11.34
CA MET A 255 -2.57 19.92 -12.02
C MET A 255 -2.26 20.40 -13.44
N TRP A 256 -1.10 21.00 -13.66
CA TRP A 256 -0.68 21.48 -14.97
C TRP A 256 -0.36 20.33 -15.95
N GLU A 257 0.26 19.26 -15.45
CA GLU A 257 0.61 18.08 -16.25
C GLU A 257 -0.61 17.20 -16.57
N GLU A 258 -1.55 17.09 -15.63
CA GLU A 258 -2.77 16.28 -15.78
C GLU A 258 -3.91 17.00 -16.51
N LEU A 259 -3.76 18.29 -16.82
CA LEU A 259 -4.79 19.08 -17.47
C LEU A 259 -5.07 18.55 -18.88
N SER A 260 -6.29 18.06 -19.10
CA SER A 260 -6.75 17.69 -20.44
C SER A 260 -6.96 18.92 -21.32
N PRO A 261 -6.77 18.82 -22.64
CA PRO A 261 -7.16 19.89 -23.57
C PRO A 261 -8.65 20.22 -23.42
N THR A 262 -8.99 21.50 -23.57
CA THR A 262 -10.39 21.96 -23.47
C THR A 262 -11.24 21.32 -24.57
N GLY A 263 -12.30 20.63 -24.17
CA GLY A 263 -13.26 19.97 -25.05
C GLY A 263 -14.63 20.66 -25.08
N GLU A 264 -15.54 20.09 -25.88
CA GLU A 264 -16.94 20.57 -25.97
C GLU A 264 -17.67 20.47 -24.61
N ASP A 265 -17.43 19.37 -23.88
CA ASP A 265 -18.01 19.11 -22.56
C ASP A 265 -17.66 20.20 -21.53
N ASP A 266 -16.47 20.84 -21.64
CA ASP A 266 -16.06 21.91 -20.75
C ASP A 266 -16.90 23.18 -20.98
N PHE A 267 -17.22 23.50 -22.23
CA PHE A 267 -18.09 24.63 -22.56
C PHE A 267 -19.52 24.37 -22.10
N ILE A 268 -20.02 23.14 -22.27
CA ILE A 268 -21.35 22.75 -21.79
C ILE A 268 -21.40 22.87 -20.26
N ARG A 269 -20.44 22.27 -19.55
CA ARG A 269 -20.32 22.35 -18.09
C ARG A 269 -20.24 23.79 -17.62
N SER A 270 -19.41 24.62 -18.26
CA SER A 270 -19.25 26.04 -17.89
C SER A 270 -20.54 26.83 -18.03
N ARG A 271 -21.30 26.59 -19.12
CA ARG A 271 -22.60 27.23 -19.34
C ARG A 271 -23.63 26.80 -18.29
N GLU A 272 -23.72 25.50 -18.01
CA GLU A 272 -24.65 24.96 -17.02
C GLU A 272 -24.34 25.51 -15.62
N GLU A 273 -23.08 25.49 -15.23
CA GLU A 273 -22.64 26.02 -13.93
C GLU A 273 -22.89 27.53 -13.80
N ALA A 274 -22.75 28.31 -14.89
CA ALA A 274 -23.08 29.73 -14.90
C ALA A 274 -24.59 29.98 -14.72
N LEU A 275 -25.44 29.18 -15.36
CA LEU A 275 -26.89 29.26 -15.20
C LEU A 275 -27.33 28.89 -13.78
N GLU A 276 -26.76 27.82 -13.21
CA GLU A 276 -27.02 27.41 -11.83
C GLU A 276 -26.60 28.48 -10.82
N ARG A 277 -25.42 29.10 -11.00
CA ARG A 277 -24.98 30.21 -10.15
C ARG A 277 -25.91 31.41 -10.23
N ALA A 278 -26.35 31.80 -11.42
CA ALA A 278 -27.28 32.91 -11.59
C ALA A 278 -28.62 32.64 -10.88
N GLU A 279 -29.12 31.41 -10.99
CA GLU A 279 -30.34 30.99 -10.32
C GLU A 279 -30.20 30.95 -8.80
N CYS A 280 -29.03 30.53 -8.28
CA CYS A 280 -28.72 30.57 -6.86
C CYS A 280 -28.72 32.01 -6.33
N VAL A 281 -28.09 32.94 -7.06
CA VAL A 281 -28.10 34.37 -6.70
C VAL A 281 -29.52 34.93 -6.71
N ARG A 282 -30.31 34.67 -7.75
CA ARG A 282 -31.70 35.12 -7.85
C ARG A 282 -32.54 34.64 -6.67
N LYS A 283 -32.46 33.35 -6.32
CA LYS A 283 -33.14 32.77 -5.16
C LYS A 283 -32.68 33.39 -3.84
N HIS A 284 -31.37 33.65 -3.71
CA HIS A 284 -30.82 34.30 -2.53
C HIS A 284 -31.32 35.73 -2.37
N GLU A 285 -31.38 36.51 -3.46
CA GLU A 285 -31.93 37.86 -3.46
C GLU A 285 -33.42 37.88 -3.08
N GLU A 286 -34.22 36.97 -3.62
CA GLU A 286 -35.64 36.84 -3.26
C GLU A 286 -35.82 36.49 -1.78
N PHE A 287 -35.04 35.54 -1.28
CA PHE A 287 -35.02 35.19 0.13
C PHE A 287 -34.67 36.40 1.00
N TYR A 288 -33.60 37.13 0.65
CA TYR A 288 -33.17 38.31 1.39
C TYR A 288 -34.22 39.43 1.39
N LYS A 289 -34.83 39.71 0.22
CA LYS A 289 -35.91 40.70 0.08
C LYS A 289 -37.15 40.31 0.90
N ASN A 290 -37.49 39.03 0.95
CA ASN A 290 -38.62 38.55 1.75
C ASN A 290 -38.35 38.62 3.27
N GLN A 291 -37.11 38.40 3.69
CA GLN A 291 -36.74 38.38 5.12
C GLN A 291 -36.44 39.78 5.70
N TYR A 292 -35.87 40.67 4.88
CA TYR A 292 -35.37 41.97 5.33
C TYR A 292 -35.95 43.15 4.54
N GLY A 293 -37.00 42.92 3.76
CA GLY A 293 -37.57 43.91 2.84
C GLY A 293 -37.68 45.30 3.46
N ILE A 294 -36.90 46.23 2.92
CA ILE A 294 -37.20 47.65 3.01
C ILE A 294 -38.51 47.82 2.24
N MET A 295 -39.59 48.13 2.96
CA MET A 295 -40.81 48.64 2.36
C MET A 295 -40.43 49.92 1.61
N GLU A 296 -40.58 49.94 0.29
CA GLU A 296 -40.68 51.22 -0.43
C GLU A 296 -41.89 52.03 0.07
#